data_AF-A0A941DBS4-F1
#
_entry.id   AF-A0A941DBS4-F1
#
_cell.length_a   1.000
_cell.length_b   1.000
_cell.length_c   1.000
_cell.angle_alpha   90.00
_cell.angle_beta   90.00
_cell.angle_gamma   90.00
#
_symmetry.space_group_name_H-M   'P 1'
#
loop_
_entity.id
_entity.type
_entity.pdbx_description
1 polymer ?
#
loop_
_entity_poly.entity_id
_entity_poly.type
_entity_poly.pdbx_seq_one_letter_code
_entity_poly.pdbx_strand_id
1 'polypeptide(L)'
;MKLNTEHIPESLRVLIPLAERWGISDDSKRIKLIERANVADRVELKTIIGKYDDELDKWLADAEASGSEFSNEYIAFSAMRMAADYL
;
A
#
# COMPACT_ATOMS: atom_id res chain seq x y z
N MET A 1 -8.20 0.48 8.92
CA MET A 1 -9.24 -0.17 8.09
C MET A 1 -8.97 -1.68 8.13
N LYS A 2 -9.98 -2.53 7.99
CA LYS A 2 -9.75 -3.98 7.86
C LYS A 2 -9.95 -4.40 6.41
N LEU A 3 -8.93 -4.98 5.80
CA LEU A 3 -8.96 -5.37 4.38
C LEU A 3 -9.56 -6.77 4.17
N ASN A 4 -10.22 -6.97 3.04
CA ASN A 4 -10.70 -8.27 2.58
C ASN A 4 -9.62 -8.98 1.75
N THR A 5 -9.14 -10.12 2.27
CA THR A 5 -8.10 -10.94 1.64
C THR A 5 -8.49 -11.52 0.28
N GLU A 6 -9.79 -11.65 -0.02
CA GLU A 6 -10.27 -12.21 -1.28
C GLU A 6 -10.02 -11.28 -2.47
N HIS A 7 -9.93 -9.97 -2.23
CA HIS A 7 -9.58 -8.97 -3.23
C HIS A 7 -8.07 -8.72 -3.36
N ILE A 8 -7.25 -9.51 -2.65
CA ILE A 8 -5.79 -9.33 -2.63
C ILE A 8 -5.13 -10.61 -3.15
N PRO A 9 -4.22 -10.50 -4.14
CA PRO A 9 -3.42 -11.63 -4.60
C PRO A 9 -2.72 -12.34 -3.43
N GLU A 10 -2.70 -13.67 -3.44
CA GLU A 10 -2.21 -14.47 -2.32
C GLU A 10 -0.77 -14.09 -1.90
N SER A 11 0.10 -13.81 -2.88
CA SER A 11 1.47 -13.36 -2.66
C SER A 11 1.58 -12.02 -1.92
N LEU A 12 0.58 -11.15 -2.04
CA LEU A 12 0.57 -9.81 -1.47
C LEU A 12 -0.16 -9.72 -0.12
N ARG A 13 -0.85 -10.79 0.31
CA ARG A 13 -1.59 -10.80 1.59
C ARG A 13 -0.69 -10.58 2.80
N VAL A 14 0.59 -10.94 2.70
CA VAL A 14 1.60 -10.66 3.74
C VAL A 14 1.78 -9.15 3.99
N LEU A 15 1.44 -8.31 3.01
CA LEU A 15 1.53 -6.85 3.12
C LEU A 15 0.28 -6.22 3.75
N ILE A 16 -0.78 -6.98 4.02
CA ILE A 16 -2.03 -6.45 4.60
C ILE A 16 -1.78 -5.60 5.84
N PRO A 17 -0.98 -6.04 6.85
CA PRO A 17 -0.72 -5.20 8.02
C PRO A 17 -0.06 -3.86 7.69
N LEU A 18 0.81 -3.83 6.66
CA LEU A 18 1.44 -2.60 6.20
C LEU A 18 0.44 -1.73 5.43
N ALA A 19 -0.39 -2.32 4.57
CA ALA A 19 -1.43 -1.59 3.84
C ALA A 19 -2.48 -1.00 4.80
N GLU A 20 -2.84 -1.70 5.88
CA GLU A 20 -3.74 -1.18 6.91
C GLU A 20 -3.13 -0.01 7.70
N ARG A 21 -1.80 0.00 7.87
CA ARG A 21 -1.05 1.04 8.59
C ARG A 21 -0.75 2.26 7.72
N TRP A 22 -0.25 2.03 6.51
CA TRP A 22 0.31 3.06 5.61
C TRP A 22 -0.61 3.42 4.45
N GLY A 23 -1.60 2.58 4.13
CA GLY A 23 -2.56 2.74 3.05
C GLY A 23 -3.68 3.74 3.35
N ILE A 24 -3.31 4.89 3.90
CA ILE A 24 -4.26 5.98 4.20
C ILE A 24 -4.54 6.74 2.90
N SER A 25 -5.76 6.62 2.39
CA SER A 25 -6.20 7.29 1.15
C SER A 25 -6.23 8.82 1.26
N ASP A 26 -6.48 9.35 2.45
CA ASP A 26 -6.43 10.79 2.75
C ASP A 26 -4.98 11.29 2.79
N ASP A 27 -4.61 12.09 1.79
CA ASP A 27 -3.26 12.62 1.61
C ASP A 27 -2.76 13.40 2.82
N SER A 28 -3.63 14.23 3.42
CA SER A 28 -3.25 15.06 4.58
C SER A 28 -2.95 14.21 5.81
N LYS A 29 -3.67 13.10 6.00
CA LYS A 29 -3.40 12.15 7.09
C LYS A 29 -2.18 11.29 6.79
N ARG A 30 -2.01 10.84 5.54
CA ARG A 30 -0.85 10.06 5.10
C ARG A 30 0.46 10.82 5.30
N ILE A 31 0.51 12.09 4.87
CA ILE A 31 1.68 12.96 5.08
C ILE A 31 2.02 13.10 6.57
N LYS A 32 1.03 13.35 7.43
CA LYS A 32 1.27 13.46 8.89
C LYS A 32 1.80 12.17 9.50
N LEU A 33 1.38 11.01 9.01
CA LEU A 33 1.91 9.72 9.46
C LEU A 33 3.37 9.57 9.02
N ILE A 34 3.66 9.87 7.75
CA ILE A 34 5.01 9.85 7.17
C ILE A 34 5.95 10.76 7.96
N GLU A 35 5.58 12.02 8.20
CA GLU A 35 6.40 12.98 8.95
C GLU A 35 6.76 12.49 10.36
N ARG A 36 5.87 11.73 11.00
CA ARG A 36 6.07 11.16 12.34
C ARG A 36 6.80 9.82 12.33
N ALA A 37 6.95 9.18 11.17
CA ALA A 37 7.60 7.90 11.04
C ALA A 37 9.09 8.00 11.41
N ASN A 38 9.55 7.12 12.30
CA ASN A 38 10.96 7.02 12.66
C ASN A 38 11.76 6.34 11.53
N VAL A 39 13.09 6.43 11.56
CA VAL A 39 13.96 5.86 10.51
C VAL A 39 13.74 4.35 10.32
N ALA A 40 13.50 3.60 11.40
CA ALA A 40 13.29 2.15 11.32
C ALA A 40 12.00 1.80 10.56
N ASP A 41 10.90 2.49 10.86
CA ASP A 41 9.62 2.33 10.15
C ASP A 41 9.75 2.61 8.64
N ARG A 42 10.55 3.63 8.28
CA ARG A 42 10.78 4.01 6.88
C ARG A 42 11.59 2.97 6.13
N VAL A 43 12.66 2.48 6.76
CA VAL A 43 13.51 1.43 6.20
C VAL A 43 12.73 0.12 6.06
N GLU A 44 11.94 -0.24 7.07
CA GLU A 44 11.05 -1.40 7.02
C GLU A 44 10.09 -1.31 5.83
N LEU A 45 9.35 -0.21 5.72
CA LEU A 45 8.36 -0.03 4.64
C LEU A 45 9.00 -0.15 3.26
N LYS A 46 10.09 0.58 3.01
CA LYS A 46 10.81 0.54 1.71
C LYS A 46 11.38 -0.85 1.41
N THR A 47 11.99 -1.49 2.40
CA THR A 47 12.60 -2.81 2.23
C THR A 47 11.55 -3.86 1.90
N ILE A 48 10.39 -3.82 2.55
CA ILE A 48 9.34 -4.79 2.30
C ILE A 48 8.68 -4.52 0.95
N ILE A 49 8.30 -3.27 0.63
CA ILE A 49 7.68 -2.96 -0.67
C ILE A 49 8.62 -3.31 -1.83
N GLY A 50 9.90 -2.99 -1.74
CA GLY A 50 10.87 -3.31 -2.78
C GLY A 50 11.06 -4.81 -3.04
N LYS A 51 10.66 -5.70 -2.10
CA LYS A 51 10.68 -7.15 -2.33
C LYS A 51 9.50 -7.67 -3.14
N TYR A 52 8.42 -6.90 -3.22
CA TYR A 52 7.18 -7.26 -3.91
C TYR A 52 6.86 -6.27 -5.03
N ASP A 53 7.84 -5.48 -5.48
CA ASP A 53 7.62 -4.37 -6.41
C ASP A 53 7.03 -4.86 -7.74
N ASP A 54 7.57 -5.97 -8.27
CA ASP A 54 7.07 -6.61 -9.50
C ASP A 54 5.62 -7.11 -9.35
N GLU A 55 5.28 -7.78 -8.23
CA GLU A 55 3.91 -8.24 -7.98
C GLU A 55 2.94 -7.09 -7.73
N LEU A 56 3.39 -6.03 -7.06
CA LEU A 56 2.61 -4.82 -6.82
C LEU A 56 2.36 -4.07 -8.11
N ASP A 57 3.36 -3.92 -8.98
CA ASP A 57 3.21 -3.33 -10.31
C ASP A 57 2.24 -4.16 -11.14
N LYS A 58 2.43 -5.47 -11.17
CA LYS A 58 1.55 -6.35 -11.94
C LYS A 58 0.10 -6.24 -11.49
N TRP A 59 -0.18 -6.20 -10.20
CA TRP A 59 -1.56 -6.12 -9.72
C TRP A 59 -2.15 -4.72 -9.85
N LEU A 60 -1.41 -3.69 -9.43
CA LEU A 60 -1.91 -2.31 -9.39
C LEU A 60 -1.90 -1.61 -10.75
N ALA A 61 -1.21 -2.15 -11.76
CA ALA A 61 -1.22 -1.62 -13.13
C ALA A 61 -2.13 -2.41 -14.10
N ASP A 62 -2.79 -3.48 -13.65
CA ASP A 62 -3.67 -4.32 -14.47
C ASP A 62 -5.15 -3.88 -14.37
N ALA A 63 -6.11 -4.70 -14.81
CA ALA A 63 -7.51 -4.36 -15.04
C ALA A 63 -8.23 -3.52 -13.96
N GLU A 64 -7.88 -3.67 -12.67
CA GLU A 64 -8.44 -2.83 -11.58
C GLU A 64 -8.08 -1.33 -11.73
N ALA A 65 -6.97 -0.99 -12.40
CA ALA A 65 -6.58 0.39 -12.72
C ALA A 65 -7.49 1.08 -13.76
N SER A 66 -8.29 0.29 -14.49
CA SER A 66 -9.18 0.75 -15.56
C SER A 66 -10.67 0.71 -15.19
N GLY A 67 -10.99 0.26 -13.97
CA GLY A 67 -12.36 0.14 -13.47
C GLY A 67 -12.98 1.49 -13.09
N SER A 68 -14.32 1.54 -13.04
CA SER A 68 -15.06 2.72 -12.57
C SER A 68 -15.11 2.84 -11.05
N GLU A 69 -14.82 1.76 -10.32
CA GLU A 69 -14.77 1.70 -8.86
C GLU A 69 -13.54 0.91 -8.42
N PHE A 70 -12.74 1.49 -7.53
CA PHE A 70 -11.59 0.83 -6.93
C PHE A 70 -11.98 0.19 -5.60
N SER A 71 -11.51 -1.03 -5.34
CA SER A 71 -11.68 -1.69 -4.05
C SER A 71 -10.92 -0.94 -2.94
N ASN A 72 -11.33 -1.12 -1.69
CA ASN A 72 -10.62 -0.54 -0.55
C ASN A 72 -9.18 -1.08 -0.47
N GLU A 73 -8.99 -2.33 -0.88
CA GLU A 73 -7.71 -3.04 -0.95
C GLU A 73 -6.81 -2.37 -1.98
N TYR A 74 -7.30 -2.17 -3.21
CA TYR A 74 -6.56 -1.47 -4.26
C TYR A 74 -6.13 -0.07 -3.81
N ILE A 75 -7.06 0.69 -3.21
CA ILE A 75 -6.78 2.04 -2.69
C ILE A 75 -5.73 1.99 -1.58
N ALA A 76 -5.85 1.06 -0.63
CA ALA A 76 -4.91 0.96 0.48
C ALA A 76 -3.50 0.59 0.02
N PHE A 77 -3.37 -0.37 -0.89
CA PHE A 77 -2.07 -0.78 -1.42
C PHE A 77 -1.44 0.31 -2.29
N SER A 78 -2.24 1.01 -3.10
CA SER A 78 -1.78 2.19 -3.86
C SER A 78 -1.30 3.31 -2.93
N ALA A 79 -2.08 3.64 -1.90
CA ALA A 79 -1.70 4.64 -0.91
C ALA A 79 -0.47 4.25 -0.09
N MET A 80 -0.30 2.96 0.21
CA MET A 80 0.90 2.44 0.87
C MET A 80 2.15 2.63 0.00
N ARG A 81 2.07 2.36 -1.32
CA ARG A 81 3.19 2.64 -2.23
C ARG A 81 3.53 4.11 -2.31
N MET A 82 2.51 4.97 -2.47
CA MET A 82 2.70 6.43 -2.43
C MET A 82 3.35 6.90 -1.12
N ALA A 83 3.04 6.24 0.01
CA ALA A 83 3.71 6.55 1.26
C ALA A 83 5.20 6.21 1.22
N ALA A 84 5.57 5.05 0.67
CA ALA A 84 6.97 4.63 0.57
C ALA A 84 7.79 5.47 -0.42
N ASP A 85 7.19 5.93 -1.51
CA ASP A 85 7.82 6.80 -2.49
C ASP A 85 8.16 8.19 -1.91
N TYR A 86 7.39 8.65 -0.93
CA TYR A 86 7.60 9.93 -0.26
C TYR A 86 8.69 9.88 0.84
N LEU A 87 9.02 8.67 1.33
CA LEU A 87 10.04 8.45 2.37
C LEU A 87 11.45 8.46 1.78
#